data_AF-A0A6J5XJU3-F1
#
_entry.id   AF-A0A6J5XJU3-F1
#
_cell.length_a   1.000
_cell.length_b   1.000
_cell.length_c   1.000
_cell.angle_alpha   90.00
_cell.angle_beta   90.00
_cell.angle_gamma   90.00
#
_symmetry.space_group_name_H-M   'P 1'
#
loop_
_entity.id
_entity.type
_entity.pdbx_description
1 polymer ?
#
loop_
_entity_poly.entity_id
_entity_poly.type
_entity_poly.pdbx_seq_one_letter_code
_entity_poly.pdbx_strand_id
1 'polypeptide(L)'
;MLLGHSKGGVDAPAALSIYWCDLKDKVAGLALVQSPYGGTPLASDILREGQIADKETRRIMELLICKLIKGDIQALEDLTYEKRKEFIMKHKLPYEQIPLVSFHSEASIAPDMFATMTHIAHAELPWLPLPNFGTQEESDEIVQAGRQLLVVIPLSAAMAVTALHLQLRYGEKSDRLVTCCDAQVPGSVVVAPDRKLDHAWMVYSTRKKNPSDADASEMCEAILTLLVELGKLRGKKLGN
;
A
#
# COMPACT_ATOMS: atom_id res chain seq x y z
N MET A 1 -2.40 -17.56 14.20
CA MET A 1 -2.28 -17.15 12.78
C MET A 1 -2.00 -15.67 12.74
N LEU A 2 -1.28 -15.19 11.74
CA LEU A 2 -1.05 -13.76 11.52
C LEU A 2 -1.69 -13.33 10.20
N LEU A 3 -2.34 -12.17 10.21
CA LEU A 3 -2.80 -11.49 9.01
C LEU A 3 -2.26 -10.07 9.06
N GLY A 4 -1.46 -9.71 8.06
CA GLY A 4 -0.90 -8.39 7.92
C GLY A 4 -1.43 -7.72 6.67
N HIS A 5 -1.93 -6.49 6.81
CA HIS A 5 -2.30 -5.63 5.69
C HIS A 5 -1.25 -4.54 5.50
N SER A 6 -0.95 -4.16 4.25
CA SER A 6 0.00 -3.09 3.94
C SER A 6 1.35 -3.29 4.67
N LYS A 7 1.87 -2.27 5.37
CA LYS A 7 3.09 -2.36 6.21
C LYS A 7 3.01 -3.47 7.26
N GLY A 8 1.84 -3.77 7.82
CA GLY A 8 1.67 -4.87 8.77
C GLY A 8 1.99 -6.25 8.16
N GLY A 9 1.75 -6.42 6.85
CA GLY A 9 2.15 -7.62 6.12
C GLY A 9 3.62 -7.60 5.66
N VAL A 10 4.35 -6.53 5.91
CA VAL A 10 5.81 -6.48 5.81
C VAL A 10 6.47 -6.77 7.16
N ASP A 11 5.85 -6.32 8.25
CA ASP A 11 6.40 -6.48 9.61
C ASP A 11 6.18 -7.89 10.17
N ALA A 12 5.02 -8.50 9.88
CA ALA A 12 4.73 -9.87 10.27
C ALA A 12 5.73 -10.91 9.71
N PRO A 13 6.03 -10.95 8.40
CA PRO A 13 7.07 -11.84 7.89
C PRO A 13 8.47 -11.45 8.38
N ALA A 14 8.75 -10.16 8.62
CA ALA A 14 10.04 -9.73 9.18
C ALA A 14 10.26 -10.31 10.58
N ALA A 15 9.26 -10.23 11.45
CA ALA A 15 9.30 -10.84 12.78
C ALA A 15 9.52 -12.37 12.69
N LEU A 16 8.81 -13.05 11.78
CA LEU A 16 8.99 -14.49 11.56
C LEU A 16 10.37 -14.85 11.02
N SER A 17 10.94 -14.06 10.12
CA SER A 17 12.28 -14.32 9.57
C SER A 17 13.39 -14.10 10.60
N ILE A 18 13.23 -13.14 11.51
CA ILE A 18 14.25 -12.82 12.53
C ILE A 18 14.13 -13.75 13.74
N TYR A 19 12.91 -13.97 14.23
CA TYR A 19 12.62 -14.67 15.48
C TYR A 19 12.00 -16.05 15.26
N TRP A 20 12.33 -16.71 14.14
CA TRP A 20 11.71 -17.97 13.74
C TRP A 20 11.77 -19.03 14.84
N CYS A 21 12.93 -19.20 15.48
CA CYS A 21 13.13 -20.18 16.54
C CYS A 21 12.12 -20.01 17.69
N ASP A 22 11.74 -18.78 18.00
CA ASP A 22 10.82 -18.45 19.09
C ASP A 22 9.35 -18.48 18.66
N LEU A 23 9.07 -18.29 17.37
CA LEU A 23 7.72 -18.09 16.82
C LEU A 23 7.15 -19.31 16.09
N LYS A 24 7.98 -20.24 15.62
CA LYS A 24 7.57 -21.37 14.76
C LYS A 24 6.42 -22.21 15.32
N ASP A 25 6.40 -22.44 16.64
CA ASP A 25 5.39 -23.27 17.31
C ASP A 25 4.18 -22.44 17.80
N LYS A 26 4.21 -21.12 17.61
CA LYS A 26 3.16 -20.17 18.02
C LYS A 26 2.36 -19.63 16.84
N VAL A 27 2.95 -19.65 15.64
CA VAL A 27 2.34 -19.08 14.44
C VAL A 27 1.96 -20.18 13.45
N ALA A 28 0.67 -20.52 13.42
CA ALA A 28 0.13 -21.57 12.55
C ALA A 28 0.10 -21.22 11.03
N GLY A 29 0.32 -19.96 10.66
CA GLY A 29 0.21 -19.49 9.29
C GLY A 29 0.29 -17.96 9.19
N LEU A 30 0.66 -17.45 8.02
CA LEU A 30 0.74 -16.03 7.71
C LEU A 30 -0.02 -15.70 6.41
N ALA A 31 -0.91 -14.70 6.48
CA ALA A 31 -1.57 -14.09 5.35
C ALA A 31 -1.08 -12.64 5.15
N LEU A 32 -0.67 -12.31 3.93
CA LEU A 32 -0.20 -10.98 3.53
C LEU A 32 -1.23 -10.39 2.58
N VAL A 33 -1.87 -9.29 2.97
CA VAL A 33 -2.97 -8.68 2.21
C VAL A 33 -2.49 -7.33 1.70
N GLN A 34 -2.42 -7.18 0.37
CA GLN A 34 -2.03 -5.92 -0.27
C GLN A 34 -0.74 -5.34 0.34
N SER A 35 0.21 -6.21 0.66
CA SER A 35 1.39 -5.87 1.44
C SER A 35 2.57 -5.66 0.50
N PRO A 36 3.29 -4.53 0.55
CA PRO A 36 4.44 -4.26 -0.32
C PRO A 36 5.65 -5.11 0.07
N TYR A 37 5.57 -6.42 -0.13
CA TYR A 37 6.59 -7.39 0.25
C TYR A 37 7.90 -7.13 -0.50
N GLY A 38 7.81 -6.93 -1.82
CA GLY A 38 8.94 -6.53 -2.67
C GLY A 38 9.38 -5.08 -2.47
N GLY A 39 8.49 -4.23 -1.95
CA GLY A 39 8.64 -2.78 -1.85
C GLY A 39 7.46 -2.07 -2.48
N THR A 40 7.54 -0.75 -2.57
CA THR A 40 6.64 0.02 -3.44
C THR A 40 7.45 1.09 -4.17
N PRO A 41 7.20 1.28 -5.47
CA PRO A 41 7.86 2.32 -6.23
C PRO A 41 7.55 3.72 -5.67
N LEU A 42 6.43 3.89 -4.97
CA LEU A 42 6.08 5.15 -4.32
C LEU A 42 7.08 5.54 -3.23
N ALA A 43 7.51 4.58 -2.41
CA ALA A 43 8.50 4.80 -1.36
C ALA A 43 9.86 5.15 -1.94
N SER A 44 10.31 4.35 -2.91
CA SER A 44 11.58 4.60 -3.60
C SER A 44 11.57 5.96 -4.29
N ASP A 45 10.46 6.37 -4.90
CA ASP A 45 10.36 7.66 -5.59
C ASP A 45 10.33 8.86 -4.64
N ILE A 46 9.56 8.79 -3.55
CA ILE A 46 9.53 9.87 -2.54
C ILE A 46 10.91 10.10 -1.94
N LEU A 47 11.62 9.01 -1.63
CA LEU A 47 12.89 9.08 -0.93
C LEU A 47 14.09 9.26 -1.87
N ARG A 48 13.89 9.14 -3.18
CA ARG A 48 14.96 9.32 -4.17
C ARG A 48 15.46 10.77 -4.19
N GLU A 49 16.76 10.93 -3.97
CA GLU A 49 17.43 12.22 -4.14
C GLU A 49 17.66 12.50 -5.64
N GLY A 50 17.31 13.71 -6.08
CA GLY A 50 17.78 14.28 -7.35
C GLY A 50 17.09 13.88 -8.66
N GLN A 51 15.99 13.09 -8.66
CA GLN A 51 15.28 12.74 -9.92
C GLN A 51 13.74 12.71 -9.84
N ILE A 52 13.14 13.63 -9.08
CA ILE A 52 11.78 14.11 -9.36
C ILE A 52 11.93 15.60 -9.61
N ALA A 53 11.53 16.07 -10.79
CA ALA A 53 11.81 17.40 -11.32
C ALA A 53 11.14 18.56 -10.55
N ASP A 54 10.65 18.33 -9.33
CA ASP A 54 10.01 19.37 -8.55
C ASP A 54 9.97 19.00 -7.05
N LYS A 55 10.66 19.80 -6.24
CA LYS A 55 10.69 19.69 -4.77
C LYS A 55 9.26 19.77 -4.20
N GLU A 56 8.36 20.46 -4.90
CA GLU A 56 6.96 20.58 -4.48
C GLU A 56 6.18 19.28 -4.73
N THR A 57 6.35 18.64 -5.89
CA THR A 57 5.74 17.32 -6.19
C THR A 57 6.15 16.26 -5.16
N ARG A 58 7.43 16.22 -4.75
CA ARG A 58 7.89 15.33 -3.67
C ARG A 58 7.15 15.64 -2.35
N ARG A 59 7.04 16.91 -1.99
CA ARG A 59 6.37 17.34 -0.76
C ARG A 59 4.87 17.02 -0.76
N ILE A 60 4.21 17.12 -1.91
CA ILE A 60 2.82 16.68 -2.09
C ILE A 60 2.72 15.18 -1.85
N MET A 61 3.58 14.40 -2.51
CA MET A 61 3.55 12.94 -2.39
C MET A 61 3.87 12.47 -0.96
N GLU A 62 4.81 13.12 -0.27
CA GLU A 62 5.10 12.92 1.15
C GLU A 62 3.86 13.20 2.02
N LEU A 63 3.15 14.31 1.80
CA LEU A 63 1.92 14.62 2.55
C LEU A 63 0.82 13.58 2.32
N LEU A 64 0.67 13.09 1.10
CA LEU A 64 -0.30 12.06 0.75
C LEU A 64 0.02 10.73 1.44
N ILE A 65 1.29 10.32 1.44
CA ILE A 65 1.72 9.04 2.00
C ILE A 65 1.81 9.08 3.53
N CYS A 66 2.15 10.21 4.13
CA CYS A 66 2.00 10.40 5.58
C CYS A 66 0.55 10.18 6.04
N LYS A 67 -0.45 10.56 5.25
CA LYS A 67 -1.85 10.21 5.59
C LYS A 67 -2.14 8.72 5.52
N LEU A 68 -1.50 8.02 4.59
CA LEU A 68 -1.71 6.58 4.37
C LEU A 68 -0.97 5.71 5.39
N ILE A 69 0.23 6.14 5.82
CA ILE A 69 1.13 5.41 6.74
C ILE A 69 1.06 5.99 8.18
N LYS A 70 0.01 6.76 8.51
CA LYS A 70 -0.15 7.42 9.83
C LYS A 70 1.05 8.30 10.24
N GLY A 71 1.81 8.81 9.27
CA GLY A 71 2.81 9.86 9.46
C GLY A 71 4.23 9.40 9.79
N ASP A 72 4.52 8.10 9.74
CA ASP A 72 5.88 7.59 10.00
C ASP A 72 6.70 7.50 8.71
N ILE A 73 7.66 8.42 8.55
CA ILE A 73 8.56 8.44 7.38
C ILE A 73 9.57 7.29 7.41
N GLN A 74 9.95 6.79 8.59
CA GLN A 74 10.84 5.64 8.71
C GLN A 74 10.13 4.37 8.21
N ALA A 75 8.82 4.27 8.45
CA ALA A 75 8.02 3.20 7.88
C ALA A 75 7.97 3.25 6.35
N LEU A 76 8.22 4.40 5.72
CA LEU A 76 8.34 4.51 4.26
C LEU A 76 9.72 4.04 3.77
N GLU A 77 10.80 4.35 4.50
CA GLU A 77 12.15 3.90 4.17
C GLU A 77 12.22 2.37 4.07
N ASP A 78 11.61 1.68 5.02
CA ASP A 78 11.47 0.22 5.04
C ASP A 78 10.81 -0.36 3.78
N LEU A 79 9.98 0.44 3.09
CA LEU A 79 9.20 0.03 1.93
C LEU A 79 9.88 0.33 0.59
N THR A 80 11.05 0.97 0.60
CA THR A 80 11.86 1.13 -0.61
C THR A 80 12.34 -0.22 -1.13
N TYR A 81 12.49 -0.34 -2.45
CA TYR A 81 13.01 -1.57 -3.05
C TYR A 81 14.38 -1.94 -2.51
N GLU A 82 15.25 -0.95 -2.29
CA GLU A 82 16.58 -1.13 -1.74
C GLU A 82 16.52 -1.78 -0.36
N LYS A 83 15.75 -1.21 0.57
CA LYS A 83 15.63 -1.75 1.94
C LYS A 83 14.94 -3.10 1.97
N ARG A 84 13.88 -3.30 1.19
CA ARG A 84 13.18 -4.59 1.10
C ARG A 84 14.08 -5.68 0.55
N LYS A 85 14.83 -5.40 -0.50
CA LYS A 85 15.79 -6.34 -1.08
C LYS A 85 16.88 -6.71 -0.08
N GLU A 86 17.51 -5.72 0.56
CA GLU A 86 18.53 -5.95 1.60
C GLU A 86 17.98 -6.84 2.72
N PHE A 87 16.77 -6.54 3.21
CA PHE A 87 16.13 -7.30 4.27
C PHE A 87 15.85 -8.75 3.86
N ILE A 88 15.18 -8.97 2.73
CA ILE A 88 14.78 -10.31 2.26
C ILE A 88 16.01 -11.18 1.99
N MET A 89 17.08 -10.61 1.45
CA MET A 89 18.33 -11.33 1.21
C MET A 89 18.99 -11.79 2.51
N LYS A 90 18.95 -10.95 3.56
CA LYS A 90 19.54 -11.24 4.86
C LYS A 90 18.66 -12.16 5.74
N HIS A 91 17.34 -11.99 5.67
CA HIS A 91 16.36 -12.62 6.55
C HIS A 91 15.30 -13.35 5.73
N LYS A 92 15.64 -14.57 5.29
CA LYS A 92 14.74 -15.39 4.47
C LYS A 92 13.55 -15.90 5.28
N LEU A 93 12.35 -15.69 4.73
CA LEU A 93 11.12 -16.24 5.29
C LEU A 93 11.10 -17.77 5.12
N PRO A 94 10.78 -18.56 6.16
CA PRO A 94 10.77 -20.02 6.08
C PRO A 94 9.49 -20.56 5.41
N TYR A 95 9.30 -20.26 4.13
CA TYR A 95 8.08 -20.62 3.36
C TYR A 95 7.78 -22.14 3.36
N GLU A 96 8.81 -22.98 3.49
CA GLU A 96 8.68 -24.45 3.59
C GLU A 96 8.21 -24.95 4.96
N GLN A 97 8.10 -24.08 5.95
CA GLN A 97 7.72 -24.47 7.31
C GLN A 97 6.41 -23.82 7.80
N ILE A 98 6.00 -22.69 7.21
CA ILE A 98 4.77 -21.98 7.58
C ILE A 98 3.80 -21.84 6.40
N PRO A 99 2.50 -22.14 6.54
CA PRO A 99 1.51 -21.86 5.50
C PRO A 99 1.48 -20.37 5.16
N LEU A 100 1.46 -20.05 3.87
CA LEU A 100 1.52 -18.69 3.37
C LEU A 100 0.45 -18.42 2.31
N VAL A 101 -0.23 -17.29 2.47
CA VAL A 101 -1.15 -16.74 1.47
C VAL A 101 -0.73 -15.30 1.20
N SER A 102 -0.62 -14.92 -0.07
CA SER A 102 -0.54 -13.52 -0.48
C SER A 102 -1.81 -13.15 -1.22
N PHE A 103 -2.40 -12.01 -0.88
CA PHE A 103 -3.58 -11.46 -1.52
C PHE A 103 -3.23 -10.14 -2.17
N HIS A 104 -3.60 -9.97 -3.43
CA HIS A 104 -3.51 -8.69 -4.13
C HIS A 104 -4.72 -8.50 -5.04
N SER A 105 -5.04 -7.25 -5.34
CA SER A 105 -6.13 -6.88 -6.23
C SER A 105 -5.68 -5.70 -7.10
N GLU A 106 -6.35 -5.52 -8.22
CA GLU A 106 -6.18 -4.36 -9.09
C GLU A 106 -7.35 -3.41 -8.85
N ALA A 107 -7.10 -2.14 -8.60
CA ALA A 107 -8.18 -1.16 -8.46
C ALA A 107 -8.71 -0.74 -9.84
N SER A 108 -10.00 -0.39 -9.92
CA SER A 108 -10.57 0.10 -11.18
C SER A 108 -10.03 1.50 -11.50
N ILE A 109 -9.63 1.69 -12.74
CA ILE A 109 -9.34 3.00 -13.34
C ILE A 109 -10.64 3.48 -14.01
N ALA A 110 -11.69 3.70 -13.21
CA ALA A 110 -12.96 4.17 -13.78
C ALA A 110 -12.87 5.67 -14.13
N PRO A 111 -13.35 6.10 -15.32
CA PRO A 111 -13.44 7.51 -15.70
C PRO A 111 -14.17 8.40 -14.69
N ASP A 112 -15.18 7.86 -13.98
CA ASP A 112 -15.90 8.56 -12.91
C ASP A 112 -15.01 8.96 -11.72
N MET A 113 -13.84 8.35 -11.58
CA MET A 113 -12.84 8.74 -10.59
C MET A 113 -12.13 10.04 -11.00
N PHE A 114 -11.93 10.29 -12.31
CA PHE A 114 -11.51 11.62 -12.79
C PHE A 114 -12.60 12.65 -12.50
N ALA A 115 -13.88 12.31 -12.66
CA ALA A 115 -14.97 13.20 -12.28
C ALA A 115 -14.98 13.50 -10.76
N THR A 116 -14.64 12.51 -9.92
CA THR A 116 -14.43 12.71 -8.48
C THR A 116 -13.23 13.63 -8.20
N MET A 117 -12.14 13.51 -8.97
CA MET A 117 -11.01 14.46 -8.92
C MET A 117 -11.43 15.87 -9.31
N THR A 118 -12.26 16.04 -10.36
CA THR A 118 -12.80 17.33 -10.80
C THR A 118 -13.74 17.93 -9.76
N HIS A 119 -14.65 17.14 -9.18
CA HIS A 119 -15.57 17.62 -8.15
C HIS A 119 -14.87 17.96 -6.84
N ILE A 120 -13.88 17.17 -6.38
CA ILE A 120 -13.09 17.49 -5.18
C ILE A 120 -12.16 18.68 -5.46
N ALA A 121 -11.57 18.80 -6.65
CA ALA A 121 -10.80 19.98 -7.04
C ALA A 121 -11.65 21.26 -7.08
N HIS A 122 -12.93 21.17 -7.43
CA HIS A 122 -13.85 22.32 -7.40
C HIS A 122 -14.50 22.57 -6.04
N ALA A 123 -14.60 21.58 -5.16
CA ALA A 123 -15.29 21.71 -3.86
C ALA A 123 -14.35 21.93 -2.67
N GLU A 124 -13.11 21.45 -2.70
CA GLU A 124 -12.22 21.46 -1.52
C GLU A 124 -10.79 21.99 -1.77
N LEU A 125 -10.51 22.59 -2.93
CA LEU A 125 -9.32 23.42 -3.12
C LEU A 125 -9.70 24.91 -3.01
N PRO A 126 -9.69 25.52 -1.79
CA PRO A 126 -9.54 26.96 -1.72
C PRO A 126 -8.11 27.27 -2.17
N TRP A 127 -7.95 27.59 -3.46
CA TRP A 127 -6.80 28.30 -4.01
C TRP A 127 -5.43 27.79 -3.51
N LEU A 128 -5.06 26.56 -3.89
CA LEU A 128 -3.63 26.28 -4.03
C LEU A 128 -3.10 27.19 -5.14
N PRO A 129 -2.06 28.02 -4.91
CA PRO A 129 -1.49 28.81 -5.99
C PRO A 129 -0.87 27.83 -6.98
N LEU A 130 -1.59 27.57 -8.07
CA LEU A 130 -1.00 26.96 -9.25
C LEU A 130 0.09 27.93 -9.73
N PRO A 131 1.34 27.49 -9.96
CA PRO A 131 2.37 28.39 -10.43
C PRO A 131 1.99 28.89 -11.83
N ASN A 132 1.72 30.19 -11.92
CA ASN A 132 1.56 30.88 -13.20
C ASN A 132 2.87 30.76 -13.97
N PHE A 133 2.84 30.04 -15.10
CA PHE A 133 3.84 30.18 -16.14
C PHE A 133 3.68 31.58 -16.76
N GLY A 134 4.52 32.54 -16.37
CA GLY A 134 4.52 33.86 -17.00
C GLY A 134 5.32 34.93 -16.26
N THR A 135 6.55 35.14 -16.72
CA THR A 135 7.31 36.40 -16.80
C THR A 135 7.40 37.35 -15.59
N GLN A 136 8.66 37.47 -15.11
CA GLN A 136 9.39 38.71 -14.80
C GLN A 136 9.34 39.32 -13.37
N GLU A 137 10.53 39.30 -12.76
CA GLU A 137 11.22 40.28 -11.88
C GLU A 137 10.67 40.70 -10.50
N GLU A 138 11.55 40.48 -9.51
CA GLU A 138 11.91 41.29 -8.33
C GLU A 138 10.81 41.93 -7.45
N SER A 139 10.73 41.52 -6.18
CA SER A 139 11.21 42.32 -5.03
C SER A 139 10.78 41.70 -3.69
N ASP A 140 11.68 41.82 -2.72
CA ASP A 140 11.55 41.43 -1.32
C ASP A 140 10.31 42.05 -0.63
N GLU A 141 9.57 41.25 0.14
CA GLU A 141 9.29 41.60 1.54
C GLU A 141 8.70 40.40 2.29
N ILE A 142 9.48 39.95 3.29
CA ILE A 142 9.10 38.97 4.30
C ILE A 142 8.08 39.64 5.22
N VAL A 143 6.80 39.26 5.11
CA VAL A 143 5.82 39.50 6.19
C VAL A 143 5.12 38.20 6.54
N GLN A 144 5.45 37.74 7.75
CA GLN A 144 4.79 36.68 8.49
C GLN A 144 3.27 36.86 8.51
N ALA A 145 2.55 35.84 8.05
CA ALA A 145 1.21 35.55 8.55
C ALA A 145 1.01 34.03 8.54
N GLY A 146 1.16 33.43 9.71
CA GLY A 146 0.83 32.04 9.95
C GLY A 146 -0.64 31.77 9.62
N ARG A 147 -0.87 31.09 8.50
CA ARG A 147 -2.05 30.25 8.30
C ARG A 147 -1.54 28.83 8.14
N GLN A 148 -1.50 28.08 9.25
CA GLN A 148 -1.49 26.62 9.17
C GLN A 148 -2.84 26.20 8.60
N LEU A 149 -3.00 26.24 7.28
CA LEU A 149 -4.08 25.54 6.61
C LEU A 149 -3.78 24.05 6.79
N LEU A 150 -4.49 23.42 7.72
CA LEU A 150 -4.52 21.97 7.85
C LEU A 150 -5.19 21.45 6.57
N VAL A 151 -4.41 21.20 5.52
CA VAL A 151 -4.94 20.67 4.26
C VAL A 151 -5.46 19.25 4.54
N VAL A 152 -6.77 19.12 4.74
CA VAL A 152 -7.41 17.82 4.92
C VAL A 152 -7.56 17.19 3.55
N ILE A 153 -6.49 16.60 3.03
CA ILE A 153 -6.57 15.78 1.81
C ILE A 153 -7.41 14.52 2.09
N PRO A 154 -8.52 14.27 1.36
CA PRO A 154 -9.31 13.05 1.51
C PRO A 154 -8.51 11.79 1.13
N LEU A 155 -8.77 10.66 1.79
CA LEU A 155 -8.12 9.38 1.49
C LEU A 155 -8.31 8.99 0.01
N SER A 156 -9.51 9.19 -0.53
CA SER A 156 -9.81 8.92 -1.94
C SER A 156 -8.96 9.75 -2.91
N ALA A 157 -8.69 11.02 -2.59
CA ALA A 157 -7.85 11.89 -3.40
C ALA A 157 -6.37 11.43 -3.34
N ALA A 158 -5.88 11.07 -2.16
CA ALA A 158 -4.54 10.52 -2.01
C ALA A 158 -4.34 9.25 -2.83
N MET A 159 -5.31 8.33 -2.75
CA MET A 159 -5.33 7.08 -3.51
C MET A 159 -5.42 7.30 -5.02
N ALA A 160 -6.14 8.33 -5.47
CA ALA A 160 -6.23 8.64 -6.90
C ALA A 160 -4.90 9.17 -7.46
N VAL A 161 -4.22 10.05 -6.72
CA VAL A 161 -2.91 10.61 -7.11
C VAL A 161 -1.84 9.52 -7.12
N THR A 162 -1.82 8.65 -6.10
CA THR A 162 -0.87 7.53 -6.05
C THR A 162 -1.11 6.55 -7.20
N ALA A 163 -2.37 6.22 -7.51
CA ALA A 163 -2.71 5.39 -8.66
C ALA A 163 -2.25 6.01 -9.99
N LEU A 164 -2.47 7.31 -10.17
CA LEU A 164 -2.06 8.03 -11.38
C LEU A 164 -0.54 8.02 -11.54
N HIS A 165 0.20 8.26 -10.45
CA HIS A 165 1.67 8.18 -10.45
C HIS A 165 2.17 6.80 -10.86
N LEU A 166 1.61 5.74 -10.28
CA LEU A 166 1.95 4.35 -10.63
C LEU A 166 1.67 4.06 -12.11
N GLN A 167 0.51 4.49 -12.61
CA GLN A 167 0.12 4.27 -13.99
C GLN A 167 1.03 5.02 -14.98
N LEU A 168 1.31 6.31 -14.73
CA LEU A 168 2.09 7.13 -15.65
C LEU A 168 3.57 6.75 -15.69
N ARG A 169 4.15 6.41 -14.54
CA ARG A 169 5.60 6.14 -14.44
C ARG A 169 5.96 4.69 -14.68
N TYR A 170 5.11 3.75 -14.28
CA TYR A 170 5.43 2.32 -14.31
C TYR A 170 4.50 1.51 -15.22
N GLY A 171 3.28 1.98 -15.50
CA GLY A 171 2.32 1.23 -16.32
C GLY A 171 1.84 -0.08 -15.68
N GLU A 172 2.05 -0.24 -14.38
CA GLU A 172 1.80 -1.48 -13.64
C GLU A 172 0.42 -1.50 -12.98
N LYS A 173 -0.16 -2.71 -12.90
CA LYS A 173 -1.41 -2.95 -12.18
C LYS A 173 -1.19 -2.82 -10.69
N SER A 174 -2.06 -2.08 -10.00
CA SER A 174 -1.96 -1.83 -8.56
C SER A 174 -3.31 -1.73 -7.89
N ASP A 175 -3.30 -1.87 -6.57
CA ASP A 175 -4.44 -1.53 -5.71
C ASP A 175 -4.50 -0.02 -5.38
N ARG A 176 -3.83 0.81 -6.19
CA ARG A 176 -3.55 2.25 -6.01
C ARG A 176 -2.40 2.59 -5.05
N LEU A 177 -1.78 1.64 -4.38
CA LEU A 177 -0.59 1.90 -3.53
C LEU A 177 0.54 0.91 -3.75
N VAL A 178 0.19 -0.35 -3.91
CA VAL A 178 1.11 -1.47 -4.06
C VAL A 178 0.83 -2.12 -5.41
N THR A 179 1.88 -2.37 -6.17
CA THR A 179 1.75 -3.09 -7.43
C THR A 179 1.38 -4.55 -7.14
N CYS A 180 0.69 -5.20 -8.09
CA CYS A 180 0.30 -6.60 -7.91
C CYS A 180 1.53 -7.51 -7.77
N CYS A 181 2.63 -7.22 -8.48
CA CYS A 181 3.84 -8.02 -8.40
C CYS A 181 4.55 -7.86 -7.06
N ASP A 182 4.61 -6.65 -6.49
CA ASP A 182 5.25 -6.42 -5.19
C ASP A 182 4.47 -6.97 -4.00
N ALA A 183 3.17 -7.23 -4.21
CA ALA A 183 2.31 -7.87 -3.22
C ALA A 183 2.45 -9.40 -3.19
N GLN A 184 3.09 -10.01 -4.18
CA GLN A 184 3.29 -11.45 -4.23
C GLN A 184 4.50 -11.86 -3.40
N VAL A 185 4.32 -12.94 -2.64
CA VAL A 185 5.33 -13.43 -1.70
C VAL A 185 5.81 -14.81 -2.18
N PRO A 186 7.12 -15.03 -2.34
CA PRO A 186 7.65 -16.32 -2.75
C PRO A 186 7.19 -17.46 -1.83
N GLY A 187 6.76 -18.57 -2.43
CA GLY A 187 6.28 -19.76 -1.71
C GLY A 187 4.87 -19.63 -1.12
N SER A 188 4.17 -18.52 -1.34
CA SER A 188 2.77 -18.36 -0.95
C SER A 188 1.78 -18.85 -2.01
N VAL A 189 0.57 -19.20 -1.58
CA VAL A 189 -0.57 -19.28 -2.48
C VAL A 189 -1.06 -17.86 -2.75
N VAL A 190 -1.09 -17.48 -4.04
CA VAL A 190 -1.53 -16.15 -4.46
C VAL A 190 -3.04 -16.16 -4.67
N VAL A 191 -3.74 -15.24 -4.01
CA VAL A 191 -5.17 -14.97 -4.20
C VAL A 191 -5.30 -13.63 -4.91
N ALA A 192 -5.80 -13.68 -6.15
CA ALA A 192 -5.97 -12.52 -7.01
C ALA A 192 -7.40 -12.51 -7.59
N PRO A 193 -8.36 -11.87 -6.91
CA PRO A 193 -9.73 -11.80 -7.41
C PRO A 193 -9.82 -10.90 -8.65
N ASP A 194 -10.73 -11.24 -9.57
CA ASP A 194 -11.04 -10.39 -10.74
C ASP A 194 -11.75 -9.08 -10.34
N ARG A 195 -12.39 -9.09 -9.17
CA ARG A 195 -13.07 -7.90 -8.62
C ARG A 195 -12.04 -6.81 -8.36
N LYS A 196 -12.36 -5.61 -8.82
CA LYS A 196 -11.46 -4.47 -8.71
C LYS A 196 -11.58 -3.79 -7.34
N LEU A 197 -10.61 -4.02 -6.48
CA LEU A 197 -10.55 -3.50 -5.10
C LEU A 197 -9.30 -2.63 -4.94
N ASP A 198 -9.46 -1.48 -4.27
CA ASP A 198 -8.33 -0.64 -3.87
C ASP A 198 -7.72 -1.08 -2.53
N HIS A 199 -6.58 -0.49 -2.19
CA HIS A 199 -5.82 -0.81 -0.99
C HIS A 199 -6.60 -0.57 0.31
N ALA A 200 -7.52 0.39 0.28
CA ALA A 200 -8.31 0.81 1.44
C ALA A 200 -9.53 -0.10 1.66
N TRP A 201 -9.99 -0.79 0.62
CA TRP A 201 -11.21 -1.60 0.65
C TRP A 201 -11.19 -2.64 1.77
N MET A 202 -10.07 -3.34 1.98
CA MET A 202 -9.94 -4.37 3.02
C MET A 202 -10.10 -3.83 4.45
N VAL A 203 -9.92 -2.51 4.65
CA VAL A 203 -9.94 -1.87 5.98
C VAL A 203 -11.21 -1.03 6.17
N TYR A 204 -11.64 -0.33 5.13
CA TYR A 204 -12.70 0.67 5.20
C TYR A 204 -13.98 0.28 4.46
N SER A 205 -14.13 -0.96 3.99
CA SER A 205 -15.39 -1.39 3.39
C SER A 205 -16.52 -1.23 4.40
N THR A 206 -17.40 -0.26 4.16
CA THR A 206 -18.66 -0.16 4.89
C THR A 206 -19.67 -1.12 4.27
N ARG A 207 -20.58 -1.57 5.14
CA ARG A 207 -21.65 -2.56 4.94
C ARG A 207 -22.17 -2.65 3.49
N LYS A 208 -22.37 -3.90 3.03
CA LYS A 208 -22.87 -4.29 1.70
C LYS A 208 -23.90 -3.32 1.12
N LYS A 209 -23.60 -2.74 -0.06
CA LYS A 209 -24.61 -2.03 -0.88
C LYS A 209 -25.62 -3.02 -1.46
N ASN A 210 -25.15 -4.21 -1.86
CA ASN A 210 -25.97 -5.34 -2.31
C ASN A 210 -25.71 -6.57 -1.43
N PRO A 211 -26.74 -7.31 -1.00
CA PRO A 211 -26.57 -8.51 -0.17
C PRO A 211 -25.69 -9.60 -0.82
N SER A 212 -25.62 -9.63 -2.16
CA SER A 212 -24.83 -10.56 -2.95
C SER A 212 -23.35 -10.22 -3.03
N ASP A 213 -22.95 -9.00 -2.69
CA ASP A 213 -21.55 -8.58 -2.80
C ASP A 213 -20.78 -9.10 -1.60
N ALA A 214 -19.64 -9.74 -1.85
CA ALA A 214 -18.71 -10.11 -0.79
C ALA A 214 -18.20 -8.85 -0.08
N ASP A 215 -18.19 -8.82 1.25
CA ASP A 215 -17.56 -7.74 2.02
C ASP A 215 -16.13 -8.11 2.45
N ALA A 216 -15.41 -7.17 3.07
CA ALA A 216 -14.04 -7.42 3.50
C ALA A 216 -13.95 -8.46 4.62
N SER A 217 -15.00 -8.61 5.44
CA SER A 217 -15.05 -9.63 6.49
C SER A 217 -15.12 -11.02 5.87
N GLU A 218 -16.02 -11.24 4.90
CA GLU A 218 -16.12 -12.50 4.17
C GLU A 218 -14.82 -12.81 3.40
N MET A 219 -14.16 -11.80 2.82
CA MET A 219 -12.85 -11.98 2.18
C MET A 219 -11.78 -12.39 3.20
N CYS A 220 -11.71 -11.73 4.35
CA CYS A 220 -10.79 -12.09 5.43
C CYS A 220 -11.04 -13.52 5.94
N GLU A 221 -12.30 -13.90 6.14
CA GLU A 221 -12.69 -15.25 6.53
C GLU A 221 -12.26 -16.29 5.50
N ALA A 222 -12.47 -16.01 4.21
CA ALA A 222 -12.03 -16.88 3.12
C ALA A 222 -10.50 -17.05 3.10
N ILE A 223 -9.74 -15.96 3.25
CA ILE A 223 -8.27 -15.98 3.29
C ILE A 223 -7.76 -16.80 4.50
N LEU A 224 -8.34 -16.57 5.68
CA LEU A 224 -7.97 -17.30 6.90
C LEU A 224 -8.36 -18.79 6.80
N THR A 225 -9.52 -19.09 6.23
CA THR A 225 -9.98 -20.46 5.99
C THR A 225 -9.02 -21.18 5.04
N LEU A 226 -8.64 -20.55 3.93
CA LEU A 226 -7.65 -21.08 2.99
C LEU A 226 -6.32 -21.37 3.71
N LEU A 227 -5.88 -20.45 4.58
CA LEU A 227 -4.65 -20.61 5.34
C LEU A 227 -4.70 -21.82 6.31
N VAL A 228 -5.84 -22.06 6.95
CA VAL A 228 -6.07 -23.26 7.79
C VAL A 228 -6.03 -24.54 6.96
N GLU A 229 -6.69 -24.57 5.81
CA GLU A 229 -6.69 -25.73 4.92
C GLU A 229 -5.29 -26.06 4.40
N LEU A 230 -4.48 -25.05 4.05
CA LEU A 230 -3.07 -25.23 3.71
C LEU A 230 -2.27 -25.84 4.86
N GLY A 231 -2.53 -25.42 6.10
CA GLY A 231 -1.94 -26.04 7.29
C GLY A 231 -2.27 -27.53 7.43
N LYS A 232 -3.54 -27.90 7.27
CA LYS A 232 -4.00 -29.30 7.33
C LYS A 232 -3.36 -30.16 6.23
N LEU A 233 -3.30 -29.65 5.00
CA LEU A 233 -2.70 -30.35 3.86
C LEU A 233 -1.23 -30.67 4.09
N ARG A 234 -0.50 -29.76 4.76
CA ARG A 234 0.91 -29.98 5.09
C ARG A 234 1.09 -30.97 6.24
N GLY A 235 0.27 -30.88 7.28
CA GLY A 235 0.28 -31.85 8.37
C GLY A 235 0.06 -33.29 7.86
N LYS A 236 -0.85 -33.48 6.90
CA LYS A 236 -1.05 -34.78 6.24
C LYS A 236 0.15 -35.24 5.41
N LYS A 237 0.89 -34.33 4.77
CA LYS A 237 2.10 -34.66 3.99
C LYS A 237 3.30 -35.04 4.86
N LEU A 238 3.44 -34.47 6.06
CA LEU A 238 4.53 -34.80 6.98
C LEU A 238 4.25 -36.04 7.84
N GLY A 239 2.98 -36.45 7.95
CA GLY A 239 2.55 -37.64 8.71
C GLY A 239 2.52 -38.95 7.91
N ASN A 240 2.89 -38.92 6.63
CA ASN A 240 3.07 -40.06 5.74
C ASN A 240 4.55 -40.21 5.36
#